data_AF-A0A520MDR4-F1
#
_entry.id   AF-A0A520MDR4-F1
#
_cell.length_a   1.000
_cell.length_b   1.000
_cell.length_c   1.000
_cell.angle_alpha   90.00
_cell.angle_beta   90.00
_cell.angle_gamma   90.00
#
_symmetry.space_group_name_H-M   'P 1'
#
loop_
_entity.id
_entity.type
_entity.pdbx_description
1 polymer ?
#
loop_
_entity_poly.entity_id
_entity_poly.type
_entity_poly.pdbx_seq_one_letter_code
_entity_poly.pdbx_strand_id
1 'polypeptide(L)'
;MVVLKLTKIISYALIAFWIAFAFNLLQPFDGNWGVGIHWLGVVMLVVHAVELVLVYSKLKAAGHASLKDIVAVLAFGILYWKPIIKS
;
A
#
# COMPACT_ATOMS: atom_id res chain seq x y z
N MET A 1 -0.53 20.99 -10.42
CA MET A 1 -1.85 20.87 -9.73
C MET A 1 -2.56 19.54 -10.02
N VAL A 2 -2.57 19.06 -11.27
CA VAL A 2 -3.23 17.79 -11.66
C VAL A 2 -2.64 16.54 -10.97
N VAL A 3 -1.30 16.43 -10.94
CA VAL A 3 -0.60 15.27 -10.34
C VAL A 3 -0.95 15.08 -8.85
N LEU A 4 -1.03 16.17 -8.08
CA LEU A 4 -1.38 16.14 -6.66
C LEU A 4 -2.85 15.71 -6.43
N LYS A 5 -3.76 16.03 -7.35
CA LYS A 5 -5.16 15.59 -7.27
C LYS A 5 -5.26 14.08 -7.55
N LEU A 6 -4.52 13.59 -8.54
CA LEU A 6 -4.51 12.17 -8.89
C LEU A 6 -3.95 11.30 -7.77
N THR A 7 -2.83 11.68 -7.16
CA THR A 7 -2.25 10.91 -6.04
C THR A 7 -3.21 10.80 -4.86
N LYS A 8 -3.94 11.87 -4.53
CA LYS A 8 -4.98 11.84 -3.48
C LYS A 8 -6.11 10.87 -3.81
N ILE A 9 -6.59 10.87 -5.06
CA ILE A 9 -7.66 9.94 -5.50
C ILE A 9 -7.17 8.49 -5.37
N ILE A 10 -5.95 8.20 -5.81
CA ILE A 10 -5.36 6.85 -5.71
C ILE A 10 -5.18 6.45 -4.24
N SER A 11 -4.70 7.35 -3.37
CA SER A 11 -4.58 7.08 -1.93
C SER A 11 -5.93 6.73 -1.30
N TYR A 12 -7.00 7.46 -1.64
CA TYR A 12 -8.33 7.14 -1.12
C TYR A 12 -8.86 5.81 -1.66
N ALA A 13 -8.62 5.51 -2.94
CA ALA A 13 -8.97 4.23 -3.52
C ALA A 13 -8.21 3.07 -2.86
N LEU A 14 -6.92 3.23 -2.55
CA LEU A 14 -6.13 2.25 -1.80
C LEU A 14 -6.67 2.03 -0.39
N ILE A 15 -7.04 3.10 0.32
CA ILE A 15 -7.65 2.96 1.65
C ILE A 15 -8.96 2.17 1.56
N ALA A 16 -9.85 2.52 0.63
CA ALA A 16 -11.09 1.80 0.41
C ALA A 16 -10.85 0.33 0.03
N PHE A 17 -9.84 0.08 -0.82
CA PHE A 17 -9.43 -1.27 -1.20
C PHE A 17 -8.94 -2.08 0.00
N TRP A 18 -8.07 -1.53 0.85
CA TRP A 18 -7.59 -2.23 2.03
C TRP A 18 -8.70 -2.56 3.02
N ILE A 19 -9.68 -1.65 3.18
CA ILE A 19 -10.89 -1.91 3.98
C ILE A 19 -11.68 -3.06 3.38
N ALA A 20 -11.93 -3.05 2.07
CA ALA A 20 -12.64 -4.12 1.38
C ALA A 20 -11.90 -5.45 1.47
N PHE A 21 -10.58 -5.46 1.31
CA PHE A 21 -9.74 -6.65 1.45
C PHE A 21 -9.79 -7.20 2.88
N ALA A 22 -9.61 -6.35 3.90
CA ALA A 22 -9.70 -6.75 5.30
C ALA A 22 -11.08 -7.33 5.64
N PHE A 23 -12.16 -6.70 5.15
CA PHE A 23 -13.52 -7.21 5.32
C PHE A 23 -13.70 -8.57 4.64
N ASN A 24 -13.21 -8.71 3.41
CA ASN A 24 -13.25 -9.98 2.65
C ASN A 24 -12.45 -11.12 3.30
N LEU A 25 -11.47 -10.83 4.15
CA LEU A 25 -10.77 -11.85 4.95
C LEU A 25 -11.62 -12.36 6.13
N LEU A 26 -12.45 -11.49 6.72
CA LEU A 26 -13.30 -11.83 7.86
C LEU A 26 -14.63 -12.44 7.43
N GLN A 27 -15.22 -11.87 6.39
CA GLN A 27 -16.46 -12.29 5.77
C GLN A 27 -16.30 -12.18 4.25
N PRO A 28 -15.93 -13.28 3.57
CA PRO A 28 -15.74 -13.28 2.12
C PRO A 28 -16.97 -12.79 1.38
N PHE A 29 -16.76 -11.91 0.40
CA PHE A 29 -17.83 -11.50 -0.51
C PHE A 29 -18.23 -12.66 -1.42
N ASP A 30 -19.51 -12.70 -1.81
CA ASP A 30 -20.04 -13.77 -2.63
C ASP A 30 -19.46 -13.80 -4.06
N GLY A 31 -19.30 -15.03 -4.57
CA GLY A 31 -18.90 -15.30 -5.94
C GLY A 31 -17.49 -14.81 -6.29
N ASN A 32 -17.29 -14.49 -7.57
CA ASN A 32 -15.97 -14.14 -8.11
C ASN A 32 -15.41 -12.82 -7.55
N TRP A 33 -16.25 -11.97 -6.96
CA TRP A 33 -15.80 -10.71 -6.34
C TRP A 33 -14.91 -10.95 -5.13
N GLY A 34 -15.30 -11.85 -4.23
CA GLY A 34 -14.48 -12.18 -3.06
C GLY A 34 -13.13 -12.80 -3.42
N VAL A 35 -13.13 -13.70 -4.41
CA VAL A 35 -11.91 -14.32 -4.95
C VAL A 35 -10.98 -13.27 -5.58
N GLY A 36 -11.55 -12.36 -6.39
CA GLY A 36 -10.79 -11.29 -7.04
C GLY A 36 -10.17 -10.32 -6.04
N ILE A 37 -10.94 -9.83 -5.06
CA ILE A 37 -10.45 -8.95 -4.00
C ILE A 37 -9.36 -9.64 -3.17
N HIS A 38 -9.54 -10.93 -2.85
CA HIS A 38 -8.57 -11.69 -2.09
C HIS A 38 -7.22 -11.77 -2.80
N TRP A 39 -7.21 -12.27 -4.04
CA TRP A 39 -5.95 -12.43 -4.80
C TRP A 39 -5.30 -11.10 -5.14
N LEU A 40 -6.10 -10.08 -5.47
CA LEU A 40 -5.57 -8.74 -5.71
C LEU A 40 -4.89 -8.18 -4.45
N GLY A 41 -5.49 -8.40 -3.27
CA GLY A 41 -4.93 -7.93 -2.00
C GLY A 41 -3.64 -8.65 -1.63
N VAL A 42 -3.58 -9.97 -1.84
CA VAL A 42 -2.36 -10.76 -1.65
C VAL A 42 -1.24 -10.29 -2.58
N VAL A 43 -1.52 -10.16 -3.88
CA VAL A 43 -0.53 -9.70 -4.86
C VAL A 43 -0.05 -8.29 -4.51
N MET A 44 -0.95 -7.38 -4.16
CA MET A 44 -0.58 -6.01 -3.77
C MET A 44 0.28 -6.00 -2.52
N LEU A 45 -0.04 -6.82 -1.51
CA LEU A 45 0.75 -6.92 -0.29
C LEU A 45 2.16 -7.47 -0.58
N VAL A 46 2.28 -8.47 -1.45
CA VAL A 46 3.59 -9.00 -1.88
C VAL A 46 4.39 -7.92 -2.61
N VAL A 47 3.77 -7.18 -3.53
CA VAL A 47 4.44 -6.07 -4.23
C VAL A 47 4.96 -5.03 -3.23
N HIS A 48 4.13 -4.56 -2.30
CA HIS A 48 4.55 -3.58 -1.32
C HIS A 48 5.59 -4.13 -0.33
N ALA A 49 5.57 -5.42 -0.01
CA ALA A 49 6.61 -6.06 0.80
C ALA A 49 7.95 -6.09 0.05
N VAL A 50 7.94 -6.42 -1.25
CA VAL A 50 9.13 -6.35 -2.10
C VAL A 50 9.66 -4.92 -2.16
N GLU A 51 8.78 -3.93 -2.39
CA GLU A 51 9.18 -2.52 -2.35
C GLU A 51 9.85 -2.15 -1.03
N LEU A 52 9.24 -2.53 0.11
CA LEU A 52 9.80 -2.28 1.44
C LEU A 52 11.21 -2.85 1.57
N VAL A 53 11.42 -4.12 1.19
CA VAL A 53 12.75 -4.76 1.25
C VAL A 53 13.77 -3.99 0.42
N LEU A 54 13.39 -3.56 -0.79
CA LEU A 54 14.28 -2.84 -1.69
C LEU A 54 14.64 -1.43 -1.20
N VAL A 55 13.73 -0.75 -0.50
CA VAL A 55 13.91 0.65 -0.10
C VAL A 55 14.17 0.86 1.39
N TYR A 56 14.14 -0.20 2.22
CA TYR A 56 14.28 -0.11 3.68
C TYR A 56 15.59 0.56 4.11
N SER A 57 16.71 0.25 3.44
CA SER A 57 18.01 0.86 3.75
C SER A 57 18.01 2.37 3.50
N LYS A 58 17.35 2.81 2.42
CA LYS A 58 17.20 4.23 2.06
C LYS A 58 16.26 4.95 3.03
N LEU A 59 15.15 4.31 3.39
CA LEU A 59 14.22 4.79 4.41
C LEU A 59 14.94 5.00 5.75
N LYS A 60 15.72 4.01 6.19
CA LYS A 60 16.53 4.10 7.41
C LYS A 60 17.56 5.22 7.35
N ALA A 61 18.26 5.38 6.23
CA ALA A 61 19.22 6.48 6.04
C ALA A 61 18.55 7.87 6.07
N ALA A 62 17.30 7.96 5.62
CA ALA A 62 16.48 9.18 5.68
C ALA A 62 15.80 9.43 7.04
N GLY A 63 16.02 8.56 8.04
CA GLY A 63 15.39 8.68 9.37
C GLY A 63 13.96 8.14 9.47
N HIS A 64 13.51 7.36 8.48
CA HIS A 64 12.14 6.84 8.35
C HIS A 64 12.08 5.30 8.47
N ALA A 65 12.49 4.74 9.62
CA ALA A 65 12.49 3.29 9.86
C ALA A 65 11.58 2.85 11.02
N SER A 66 10.62 3.67 11.41
CA SER A 66 9.66 3.32 12.45
C SER A 66 8.62 2.32 11.95
N LEU A 67 7.89 1.68 12.88
CA LEU A 67 6.77 0.81 12.54
C LEU A 67 5.71 1.52 11.68
N LYS A 68 5.49 2.82 11.93
CA LYS A 68 4.58 3.64 11.13
C LYS A 68 5.02 3.72 9.67
N ASP A 69 6.32 3.87 9.42
CA ASP A 69 6.86 3.97 8.06
C ASP A 69 6.74 2.63 7.32
N ILE A 70 7.00 1.52 8.03
CA ILE A 70 6.79 0.16 7.51
C ILE A 70 5.33 -0.06 7.10
N VAL A 71 4.38 0.25 7.99
CA VAL A 71 2.94 0.11 7.71
C VAL A 71 2.52 1.02 6.55
N ALA A 72 3.06 2.24 6.48
CA ALA A 72 2.75 3.16 5.41
C ALA A 72 3.27 2.69 4.05
N VAL A 73 4.45 2.05 3.98
CA VAL A 73 4.93 1.39 2.76
C VAL A 73 4.03 0.21 2.39
N LEU A 74 3.62 -0.63 3.36
CA LEU A 74 2.73 -1.74 3.07
C LEU A 74 1.33 -1.30 2.62
N ALA A 75 0.86 -0.13 3.05
CA ALA A 75 -0.44 0.41 2.66
C ALA A 75 -0.40 1.20 1.34
N PHE A 76 0.67 1.95 1.08
CA PHE A 76 0.72 2.94 -0.02
C PHE A 76 1.88 2.75 -0.99
N GLY A 77 2.80 1.83 -0.71
CA GLY A 77 3.95 1.53 -1.54
C GLY A 77 4.74 2.77 -1.94
N ILE A 78 5.04 2.88 -3.23
CA ILE A 78 5.74 4.01 -3.85
C ILE A 78 5.13 5.38 -3.58
N LEU A 79 3.82 5.47 -3.34
CA LEU A 79 3.18 6.75 -3.04
C LEU A 79 3.63 7.31 -1.69
N TYR A 80 4.11 6.46 -0.79
CA TYR A 80 4.63 6.86 0.51
C TYR A 80 6.15 7.01 0.54
N TRP A 81 6.93 6.03 0.08
CA TRP A 81 8.39 6.08 0.25
C TRP A 81 9.09 7.04 -0.71
N LYS A 82 8.57 7.21 -1.93
CA LYS A 82 9.23 8.04 -2.95
C LYS A 82 9.31 9.53 -2.58
N PRO A 83 8.26 10.15 -1.99
CA PRO A 83 8.35 11.55 -1.58
C PRO A 83 9.25 11.82 -0.37
N ILE A 84 9.45 10.83 0.51
CA ILE A 84 10.20 11.01 1.77
C ILE A 84 11.68 10.66 1.63
N ILE A 85 12.02 9.74 0.74
CA ILE A 85 13.40 9.53 0.30
C ILE A 85 13.69 10.65 -0.70
N LYS A 86 14.47 11.66 -0.29
CA LYS A 86 15.02 12.63 -1.24
C LYS A 86 15.86 11.84 -2.26
N SER A 87 15.38 11.75 -3.49
CA SER A 87 16.16 11.21 -4.62
C SER A 87 17.30 12.14 -4.96
#